data_AF-K5WL16-F1
#
_entry.id   AF-K5WL16-F1
#
_cell.length_a   1.000
_cell.length_b   1.000
_cell.length_c   1.000
_cell.angle_alpha   90.00
_cell.angle_beta   90.00
_cell.angle_gamma   90.00
#
_symmetry.space_group_name_H-M   'P 1'
#
loop_
_entity.id
_entity.type
_entity.pdbx_description
1 polymer ?
#
loop_
_entity_poly.entity_id
_entity_poly.type
_entity_poly.pdbx_seq_one_letter_code
_entity_poly.pdbx_strand_id
1 'polypeptide(L)' 'MFSKALLTSVVCAFVASVQGQACTGPVYTVVTGDSCFTIGQQFGVTAAAIIAANPGVNAGCTNLIPGQGLCIPL' A
#
# COMPACT_ATOMS: atom_id res chain seq x y z
N MET A 1 14.00 0.00 49.85
CA MET A 1 14.49 1.27 49.29
C MET A 1 13.99 1.39 47.87
N PHE A 2 12.92 2.14 47.68
CA PHE A 2 12.37 2.51 46.38
C PHE A 2 13.30 3.53 45.73
N SER A 3 13.74 3.30 44.49
CA SER A 3 14.22 4.41 43.67
C SER A 3 14.05 4.15 42.19
N LYS A 4 13.05 4.85 41.64
CA LYS A 4 13.06 5.56 40.36
C LYS A 4 13.48 4.76 39.12
N ALA A 5 12.47 4.22 38.45
CA ALA A 5 12.38 4.33 37.00
C ALA A 5 10.94 4.70 36.63
N LEU A 6 10.56 5.93 36.97
CA LEU A 6 9.49 6.64 36.27
C LEU A 6 10.07 7.02 34.90
N LEU A 7 9.28 6.91 33.81
CA LEU A 7 9.46 7.59 32.50
C LEU A 7 9.90 6.78 31.25
N THR A 8 9.41 5.57 31.00
CA THR A 8 9.47 5.03 29.60
C THR A 8 8.21 4.31 29.11
N SER A 9 7.05 4.48 29.76
CA SER A 9 5.81 3.88 29.26
C SER A 9 5.08 4.68 28.16
N VAL A 10 5.73 5.69 27.56
CA VAL A 10 5.20 6.46 26.41
C VAL A 10 6.12 6.35 25.19
N VAL A 11 6.79 5.21 25.02
CA VAL A 11 7.42 4.84 23.73
C VAL A 11 6.93 3.46 23.29
N CYS A 12 5.65 3.16 23.53
CA CYS A 12 4.92 2.11 22.81
C CYS A 12 3.83 2.68 21.89
N ALA A 13 3.76 4.02 21.73
CA ALA A 13 2.77 4.69 20.87
C ALA A 13 3.37 5.44 19.67
N PHE A 14 4.69 5.40 19.48
CA PHE A 14 5.38 6.06 18.35
C PHE A 14 6.01 5.09 17.33
N VAL A 15 5.60 3.83 17.40
CA VAL A 15 5.60 2.92 16.24
C VAL A 15 4.16 2.50 15.95
N ALA A 16 3.24 3.49 15.95
CA ALA A 16 1.95 3.32 15.31
C ALA A 16 2.23 3.18 13.81
N SER A 17 2.38 1.92 13.40
CA SER A 17 2.27 1.45 12.03
C SER A 17 3.08 2.21 10.96
N VAL A 18 4.27 1.69 10.66
CA VAL A 18 4.59 1.46 9.24
C VAL A 18 3.62 0.39 8.72
N GLN A 19 2.34 0.74 8.60
CA GLN A 19 1.37 -0.04 7.84
C GLN A 19 1.77 0.09 6.36
N GLY A 20 2.86 -0.57 5.98
CA GLY A 20 2.94 -1.10 4.65
C GLY A 20 1.77 -2.08 4.57
N GLN A 21 0.64 -1.62 4.01
CA GLN A 21 -0.50 -2.47 3.72
C GLN A 21 0.06 -3.72 3.04
N ALA A 22 0.01 -4.86 3.73
CA ALA A 22 0.46 -6.12 3.15
C ALA A 22 -0.43 -6.39 1.95
N CYS A 23 0.18 -6.58 0.78
CA CYS A 23 -0.62 -6.85 -0.40
C CYS A 23 -1.36 -8.18 -0.22
N THR A 24 -2.70 -8.16 -0.38
CA THR A 24 -3.52 -9.37 -0.20
C THR A 24 -3.47 -10.31 -1.40
N GLY A 25 -2.88 -9.86 -2.52
CA GLY A 25 -2.70 -10.66 -3.72
C GLY A 25 -1.31 -10.47 -4.35
N PRO A 26 -1.15 -10.79 -5.65
CA PRO A 26 0.13 -10.69 -6.32
C PRO A 26 0.55 -9.24 -6.52
N VAL A 27 1.86 -9.05 -6.67
CA VAL A 27 2.44 -7.76 -7.09
C VAL A 27 2.63 -7.80 -8.60
N TYR A 28 1.97 -6.87 -9.30
CA TYR A 28 2.10 -6.67 -10.74
C TYR A 28 3.15 -5.60 -11.02
N THR A 29 4.02 -5.83 -12.00
CA THR A 29 5.00 -4.81 -12.43
C THR A 29 4.40 -4.00 -13.57
N VAL A 30 4.21 -2.71 -13.35
CA VAL A 30 3.62 -1.80 -14.35
C VAL A 30 4.51 -1.71 -15.58
N VAL A 31 3.90 -1.75 -16.76
CA VAL A 31 4.56 -1.50 -18.05
C VAL A 31 4.01 -0.24 -18.74
N THR A 32 4.68 0.18 -19.79
CA THR A 32 4.26 1.38 -20.54
C THR A 32 2.89 1.15 -21.19
N GLY A 33 1.97 2.10 -21.01
CA GLY A 33 0.60 2.04 -21.54
C GLY A 33 -0.42 1.43 -20.58
N ASP A 34 0.00 0.98 -19.40
CA ASP A 34 -0.90 0.46 -18.38
C ASP A 34 -1.79 1.54 -17.75
N SER A 35 -2.95 1.09 -17.30
CA SER A 35 -3.87 1.83 -16.44
C SER A 35 -4.43 0.89 -15.38
N CYS A 36 -4.94 1.42 -14.27
CA CYS A 36 -5.65 0.60 -13.28
C CYS A 36 -6.86 -0.13 -13.90
N PHE A 37 -7.43 0.40 -14.99
CA PHE A 37 -8.54 -0.25 -15.69
C PHE A 37 -8.10 -1.47 -16.50
N THR A 38 -7.03 -1.36 -17.29
CA THR A 38 -6.50 -2.48 -18.09
C THR A 38 -5.92 -3.57 -17.19
N ILE A 39 -5.19 -3.18 -16.15
CA ILE A 39 -4.69 -4.11 -15.12
C ILE A 39 -5.86 -4.78 -14.39
N GLY A 40 -6.85 -3.99 -13.97
CA GLY A 40 -8.05 -4.52 -13.31
C GLY A 40 -8.75 -5.60 -14.12
N GLN A 41 -8.96 -5.36 -15.42
CA GLN A 41 -9.54 -6.36 -16.32
C GLN A 41 -8.70 -7.64 -16.42
N GLN A 42 -7.37 -7.53 -16.47
CA GLN A 42 -6.48 -8.68 -16.54
C GLN A 42 -6.60 -9.58 -15.31
N PHE A 43 -6.79 -8.99 -14.12
CA PHE A 43 -6.88 -9.73 -12.86
C PHE A 43 -8.31 -9.96 -12.36
N GLY A 44 -9.32 -9.48 -13.09
CA GLY A 44 -10.72 -9.60 -12.69
C GLY A 44 -11.10 -8.73 -11.50
N VAL A 45 -10.40 -7.62 -11.27
CA VAL A 45 -10.61 -6.70 -10.15
C VAL A 45 -10.97 -5.30 -10.66
N THR A 46 -11.61 -4.49 -9.82
CA THR A 46 -11.96 -3.12 -10.22
C THR A 46 -10.74 -2.19 -10.11
N ALA A 47 -10.67 -1.17 -10.96
CA ALA A 47 -9.67 -0.12 -10.85
C ALA A 47 -9.72 0.58 -9.48
N ALA A 48 -10.92 0.77 -8.92
CA ALA A 48 -11.11 1.34 -7.59
C ALA A 48 -10.48 0.49 -6.48
N ALA A 49 -10.60 -0.84 -6.57
CA ALA A 49 -9.95 -1.75 -5.62
C ALA A 49 -8.42 -1.65 -5.72
N ILE A 50 -7.87 -1.60 -6.94
CA ILE A 50 -6.43 -1.39 -7.15
C ILE A 50 -5.98 -0.06 -6.53
N ILE A 51 -6.68 1.04 -6.77
CA ILE A 51 -6.33 2.36 -6.20
C ILE A 51 -6.37 2.30 -4.67
N ALA A 52 -7.40 1.69 -4.08
CA ALA A 52 -7.54 1.56 -2.64
C ALA A 52 -6.42 0.72 -2.01
N ALA A 53 -5.93 -0.31 -2.72
CA ALA A 53 -4.84 -1.16 -2.26
C ALA A 53 -3.46 -0.51 -2.37
N ASN A 54 -3.32 0.60 -3.10
CA ASN A 54 -2.04 1.25 -3.40
C ASN A 54 -2.09 2.74 -3.04
N PRO A 55 -1.78 3.14 -1.79
CA PRO A 55 -1.86 4.53 -1.33
C PRO A 55 -1.00 5.53 -2.12
N GLY A 56 0.01 5.05 -2.86
CA GLY A 56 0.85 5.87 -3.74
C GLY A 56 0.21 6.16 -5.10
N VAL A 57 -0.89 5.50 -5.47
CA VAL A 57 -1.60 5.72 -6.73
C VAL A 57 -2.71 6.75 -6.51
N ASN A 58 -2.75 7.76 -7.38
CA ASN A 58 -3.77 8.80 -7.28
C ASN A 58 -5.15 8.29 -7.75
N ALA A 59 -6.21 9.04 -7.43
CA ALA A 59 -7.58 8.67 -7.78
C ALA A 59 -7.83 8.49 -9.29
N GLY A 60 -7.03 9.15 -10.14
CA GLY A 60 -7.11 9.01 -11.60
C GLY A 60 -6.27 7.88 -12.16
N CYS A 61 -5.47 7.20 -11.34
CA CYS A 61 -4.43 6.26 -11.76
C CYS A 61 -3.51 6.81 -12.87
N THR A 62 -3.22 8.11 -12.84
CA THR A 62 -2.43 8.80 -13.87
C THR A 62 -0.95 8.92 -13.52
N ASN A 63 -0.57 8.53 -12.30
CA ASN A 63 0.79 8.60 -11.80
C ASN A 63 1.50 7.23 -11.79
N LEU A 64 1.07 6.29 -12.65
CA LEU A 64 1.74 5.01 -12.75
C LEU A 64 3.11 5.15 -13.42
N ILE A 65 4.13 4.54 -12.83
CA ILE A 65 5.51 4.56 -13.32
C ILE A 65 5.87 3.15 -13.81
N PRO A 66 6.30 2.96 -15.07
CA PRO A 66 6.80 1.68 -15.54
C PRO A 66 7.93 1.13 -14.64
N GLY A 67 7.86 -0.15 -14.32
CA GLY A 67 8.77 -0.82 -13.39
C GLY A 67 8.36 -0.74 -11.92
N GLN A 68 7.35 0.04 -11.55
CA GLN A 68 6.83 0.03 -10.18
C GLN A 68 6.04 -1.27 -9.90
N GLY A 69 6.13 -1.74 -8.66
CA GLY A 69 5.27 -2.82 -8.16
C GLY A 69 3.92 -2.27 -7.72
N LEU A 70 2.84 -2.89 -8.19
CA LEU A 70 1.46 -2.56 -7.89
C LEU A 70 0.78 -3.74 -7.22
N CYS A 71 0.21 -3.53 -6.04
CA CYS A 71 -0.55 -4.56 -5.35
C CYS A 71 -1.88 -4.83 -6.07
N ILE A 72 -2.17 -6.09 -6.38
CA ILE A 72 -3.46 -6.51 -6.94
C ILE A 72 -4.29 -7.17 -5.83
N PRO A 73 -5.39 -6.57 -5.37
CA PRO A 73 -6.23 -7.14 -4.31
C PRO A 73 -7.12 -8.25 -4.87
N LEU A 74 -6.88 -9.50 -4.47
CA LEU A 74 -7.72 -10.67 -4.77
C LEU A 74 -8.59 -11.05 -3.57
#